data_AF-A0A963RA77-F1
#
_entry.id   AF-A0A963RA77-F1
#
_cell.length_a   1.000
_cell.length_b   1.000
_cell.length_c   1.000
_cell.angle_alpha   90.00
_cell.angle_beta   90.00
_cell.angle_gamma   90.00
#
_symmetry.space_group_name_H-M   'P 1'
#
loop_
_entity.id
_entity.type
_entity.pdbx_description
1 polymer ?
#
loop_
_entity_poly.entity_id
_entity_poly.type
_entity_poly.pdbx_seq_one_letter_code
_entity_poly.pdbx_strand_id
1 'polypeptide(L)'
;MPLTLATIEPGKPEIFAALQGEGASAGKPSVFVRLSRCNLACQWCDTAYTWRFEGDNRPHRDDATFERKANQLTLDEHDVAARIAAYGRNRIVVTGGEPLLQGAALATMLGELGDMHVEIETNGTVEPHRLLDPLVDQYNVSPKLSHSGNAAELALIPERLAAFAADPRAWFKFVIAGPEDLGEVLALQRMHAIPASRIYLMPEGRDSATLRERAAWLADLCNLHDFNFTDRLHIHVHGDTRGT
;
A
#
# COMPACT_ATOMS: atom_id res chain seq x y z
N MET A 1 3.96 -4.94 -21.60
CA MET A 1 4.14 -3.49 -21.37
C MET A 1 4.99 -3.41 -20.12
N PRO A 2 6.18 -2.82 -20.18
CA PRO A 2 7.14 -3.00 -19.10
C PRO A 2 6.62 -2.40 -17.79
N LEU A 3 7.02 -3.00 -16.67
CA LEU A 3 6.74 -2.49 -15.34
C LEU A 3 7.67 -1.33 -15.01
N THR A 4 7.12 -0.28 -14.41
CA THR A 4 7.87 0.86 -13.90
C THR A 4 7.97 0.74 -12.39
N LEU A 5 9.16 0.38 -11.90
CA LEU A 5 9.45 0.08 -10.50
C LEU A 5 10.08 1.28 -9.79
N ALA A 6 9.87 1.36 -8.49
CA ALA A 6 10.70 2.19 -7.64
C ALA A 6 12.09 1.54 -7.48
N THR A 7 13.05 2.29 -6.97
CA THR A 7 14.41 1.79 -6.75
C THR A 7 14.86 1.98 -5.29
N ILE A 8 15.61 0.99 -4.79
CA ILE A 8 16.28 1.09 -3.48
C ILE A 8 17.48 2.04 -3.60
N GLU A 9 18.23 1.88 -4.69
CA GLU A 9 19.36 2.71 -5.10
C GLU A 9 19.33 2.84 -6.64
N PRO A 10 19.96 3.86 -7.24
CA PRO A 10 19.89 4.08 -8.68
C PRO A 10 20.19 2.83 -9.51
N GLY A 11 19.25 2.45 -10.38
CA GLY A 11 19.37 1.28 -11.25
C GLY A 11 19.04 -0.09 -10.60
N LYS A 12 18.71 -0.13 -9.31
CA LYS A 12 18.31 -1.37 -8.62
C LYS A 12 16.82 -1.35 -8.27
N PRO A 13 15.99 -2.19 -8.89
CA PRO A 13 14.56 -2.21 -8.62
C PRO A 13 14.30 -2.58 -7.17
N GLU A 14 13.26 -2.00 -6.58
CA GLU A 14 12.82 -2.30 -5.22
C GLU A 14 12.01 -3.61 -5.20
N ILE A 15 12.76 -4.70 -5.30
CA ILE A 15 12.30 -6.08 -5.17
C ILE A 15 13.15 -6.75 -4.09
N PHE A 16 12.54 -7.11 -2.97
CA PHE A 16 13.25 -7.58 -1.77
C PHE A 16 12.41 -8.57 -0.96
N ALA A 17 13.06 -9.42 -0.16
CA ALA A 17 12.36 -10.31 0.77
C ALA A 17 12.34 -9.70 2.17
N ALA A 18 11.17 -9.66 2.80
CA ALA A 18 10.95 -9.11 4.13
C ALA A 18 9.77 -9.81 4.82
N LEU A 19 9.46 -9.42 6.06
CA LEU A 19 8.18 -9.75 6.68
C LEU A 19 7.16 -8.68 6.27
N GLN A 20 5.93 -9.09 5.90
CA GLN A 20 4.82 -8.16 5.80
C GLN A 20 4.64 -7.48 7.16
N GLY A 21 4.70 -6.15 7.15
CA GLY A 21 4.73 -5.37 8.37
C GLY A 21 3.36 -4.96 8.88
N GLU A 22 2.32 -5.09 8.05
CA GLU A 22 1.03 -4.45 8.22
C GLU A 22 -0.14 -5.39 7.88
N GLY A 23 -1.33 -5.08 8.39
CA GLY A 23 -2.60 -5.71 8.05
C GLY A 23 -2.75 -7.18 8.48
N ALA A 24 -3.67 -7.88 7.82
CA ALA A 24 -4.04 -9.27 8.16
C ALA A 24 -2.90 -10.28 7.98
N SER A 25 -1.90 -9.94 7.18
CA SER A 25 -0.72 -10.74 6.86
C SER A 25 0.54 -10.29 7.60
N ALA A 26 0.43 -9.39 8.59
CA ALA A 26 1.56 -8.96 9.40
C ALA A 26 2.36 -10.16 9.97
N GLY A 27 3.69 -10.10 9.87
CA GLY A 27 4.63 -11.14 10.26
C GLY A 27 4.85 -12.26 9.24
N LYS A 28 4.16 -12.27 8.08
CA LYS A 28 4.36 -13.30 7.05
C LYS A 28 5.60 -13.01 6.20
N PRO A 29 6.50 -13.98 5.95
CA PRO A 29 7.59 -13.82 4.99
C PRO A 29 7.05 -13.66 3.57
N SER A 30 7.47 -12.60 2.89
CA SER A 30 7.00 -12.20 1.56
C SER A 30 8.14 -11.66 0.70
N VAL A 31 7.99 -11.74 -0.62
CA VAL A 31 8.74 -10.90 -1.56
C VAL A 31 7.92 -9.66 -1.84
N PHE A 32 8.52 -8.49 -1.65
CA PHE A 32 7.94 -7.21 -1.99
C PHE A 32 8.35 -6.79 -3.39
N VAL A 33 7.42 -6.23 -4.14
CA VAL A 33 7.68 -5.54 -5.40
C VAL A 33 7.07 -4.15 -5.30
N ARG A 34 7.91 -3.11 -5.23
CA ARG A 34 7.44 -1.73 -5.17
C ARG A 34 7.46 -1.10 -6.56
N LEU A 35 6.28 -0.80 -7.07
CA LEU A 35 6.08 -0.04 -8.29
C LEU A 35 6.30 1.47 -8.05
N SER A 36 6.47 2.20 -9.14
CA SER A 36 6.59 3.65 -9.15
C SER A 36 5.31 4.28 -9.72
N ARG A 37 5.11 5.57 -9.39
CA ARG A 37 3.98 6.46 -9.69
C ARG A 37 2.78 6.23 -8.78
N CYS A 38 2.12 7.32 -8.43
CA CYS A 38 0.89 7.35 -7.64
C CYS A 38 -0.03 8.45 -8.19
N ASN A 39 -1.31 8.17 -8.26
CA ASN A 39 -2.35 9.12 -8.65
C ASN A 39 -2.79 10.04 -7.50
N LEU A 40 -2.36 9.78 -6.26
CA LEU A 40 -2.56 10.63 -5.09
C LEU A 40 -1.24 11.26 -4.63
N ALA A 41 -1.35 12.32 -3.82
CA ALA A 41 -0.22 13.04 -3.24
C ALA A 41 -0.45 13.22 -1.73
N CYS A 42 -0.45 12.10 -0.99
CA CYS A 42 -0.67 12.12 0.45
C CYS A 42 0.43 12.92 1.15
N GLN A 43 0.06 13.88 2.00
CA GLN A 43 1.01 14.79 2.65
C GLN A 43 2.02 14.08 3.56
N TRP A 44 1.64 12.93 4.13
CA TRP A 44 2.46 12.11 5.02
C TRP A 44 3.08 10.88 4.34
N CYS A 45 3.10 10.82 3.00
CA CYS A 45 3.61 9.66 2.27
C CYS A 45 5.09 9.38 2.61
N ASP A 46 5.33 8.25 3.27
CA ASP A 46 6.68 7.75 3.59
C ASP A 46 7.46 7.35 2.34
N THR A 47 6.78 6.92 1.28
CA THR A 47 7.36 6.54 -0.01
C THR A 47 7.22 7.59 -1.10
N ALA A 48 7.33 8.89 -0.78
CA ALA A 48 7.17 9.99 -1.74
C ALA A 48 8.10 9.89 -2.98
N TYR A 49 9.25 9.23 -2.85
CA TYR A 49 10.19 8.94 -3.93
C TYR A 49 9.60 8.11 -5.08
N THR A 50 8.45 7.48 -4.87
CA THR A 50 7.72 6.77 -5.92
C THR A 50 6.99 7.70 -6.88
N TRP A 51 6.68 8.95 -6.51
CA TRP A 51 5.82 9.82 -7.31
C TRP A 51 6.25 11.30 -7.37
N ARG A 52 6.88 11.84 -6.31
CA ARG A 52 7.23 13.26 -6.19
C ARG A 52 8.58 13.56 -6.84
N PHE A 53 8.63 13.42 -8.15
CA PHE A 53 9.85 13.70 -8.91
C PHE A 53 10.07 15.19 -9.11
N GLU A 54 11.31 15.60 -9.39
CA GLU A 54 11.62 16.98 -9.79
C GLU A 54 10.65 17.49 -10.87
N GLY A 55 10.05 18.66 -10.64
CA GLY A 55 9.01 19.26 -11.49
C GLY A 55 7.57 18.86 -11.14
N ASP A 56 7.34 17.93 -10.22
CA ASP A 56 6.03 17.66 -9.65
C ASP A 56 5.70 18.68 -8.54
N ASN A 57 4.64 19.45 -8.76
CA ASN A 57 4.22 20.53 -7.86
C ASN A 57 3.09 20.12 -6.90
N ARG A 58 2.73 18.83 -6.83
CA ARG A 58 1.74 18.36 -5.87
C ARG A 58 2.28 18.48 -4.43
N PRO A 59 1.43 18.80 -3.45
CA PRO A 59 1.86 19.10 -2.10
C PRO A 59 2.39 17.87 -1.36
N HIS A 60 3.34 18.09 -0.45
CA HIS A 60 3.81 17.13 0.53
C HIS A 60 4.18 17.89 1.81
N ARG A 61 4.19 17.25 2.99
CA ARG A 61 4.49 17.94 4.25
C ARG A 61 5.93 18.42 4.37
N ASP A 62 6.82 17.87 3.56
CA ASP A 62 8.23 18.24 3.45
C ASP A 62 8.58 18.73 2.04
N ASP A 63 9.77 19.30 1.88
CA ASP A 63 10.27 19.83 0.60
C ASP A 63 11.06 18.79 -0.22
N ALA A 64 11.05 17.51 0.17
CA ALA A 64 11.84 16.47 -0.49
C ALA A 64 11.32 16.17 -1.91
N THR A 65 12.13 16.43 -2.92
CA THR A 65 11.89 16.01 -4.31
C THR A 65 12.96 15.02 -4.76
N PHE A 66 12.63 14.20 -5.77
CA PHE A 66 13.46 13.08 -6.15
C PHE A 66 13.81 13.11 -7.64
N GLU A 67 15.08 12.89 -8.00
CA GLU A 67 15.45 12.70 -9.39
C GLU A 67 14.76 11.43 -9.92
N ARG A 68 14.00 11.56 -11.02
CA ARG A 68 13.23 10.45 -11.61
C ARG A 68 14.12 9.27 -12.00
N LYS A 69 15.25 9.52 -12.67
CA LYS A 69 16.14 8.44 -13.12
C LYS A 69 16.80 7.68 -11.97
N ALA A 70 17.05 8.36 -10.86
CA ALA A 70 17.62 7.73 -9.66
C ALA A 70 16.60 6.87 -8.90
N ASN A 71 15.31 7.21 -8.97
CA ASN A 71 14.24 6.62 -8.15
C ASN A 71 13.23 5.75 -8.93
N GLN A 72 13.44 5.58 -10.24
CA GLN A 72 12.54 4.84 -11.13
C GLN A 72 13.35 4.01 -12.14
N LEU A 73 12.93 2.76 -12.35
CA LEU A 73 13.48 1.86 -13.36
C LEU A 73 12.35 1.17 -14.10
N THR A 74 12.47 1.05 -15.42
CA THR A 74 11.54 0.28 -16.24
C THR A 74 12.17 -1.05 -16.60
N LEU A 75 11.48 -2.16 -16.31
CA LEU A 75 11.93 -3.52 -16.62
C LEU A 75 10.84 -4.30 -17.34
N ASP A 76 11.25 -5.27 -18.16
CA ASP A 76 10.34 -6.21 -18.78
C ASP A 76 9.64 -7.07 -17.70
N GLU A 77 8.39 -7.46 -17.96
CA GLU A 77 7.61 -8.28 -17.04
C GLU A 77 8.30 -9.61 -16.70
N HIS A 78 8.97 -10.23 -17.69
CA HIS A 78 9.74 -11.46 -17.51
C HIS A 78 10.94 -11.28 -16.58
N ASP A 79 11.68 -10.18 -16.75
CA ASP A 79 12.84 -9.88 -15.91
C ASP A 79 12.43 -9.66 -14.45
N VAL A 80 11.28 -9.03 -14.23
CA VAL A 80 10.71 -8.82 -12.89
C VAL A 80 10.29 -10.17 -12.28
N ALA A 81 9.57 -11.00 -13.04
CA ALA A 81 9.15 -12.33 -12.59
C ALA A 81 10.36 -13.21 -12.23
N ALA A 82 11.39 -13.25 -13.07
CA ALA A 82 12.61 -14.01 -12.81
C ALA A 82 13.31 -13.58 -11.51
N ARG A 83 13.37 -12.26 -11.23
CA ARG A 83 13.94 -11.73 -9.99
C ARG A 83 13.14 -12.12 -8.75
N ILE A 84 11.82 -12.13 -8.85
CA ILE A 84 10.93 -12.54 -7.75
C ILE A 84 11.08 -14.04 -7.49
N ALA A 85 11.03 -14.87 -8.55
CA ALA A 85 11.16 -16.32 -8.45
C ALA A 85 12.49 -16.74 -7.80
N ALA A 86 13.58 -15.99 -8.04
CA ALA A 86 14.88 -16.24 -7.44
C ALA A 86 14.92 -16.19 -5.90
N TYR A 87 13.94 -15.55 -5.25
CA TYR A 87 13.82 -15.56 -3.78
C TYR A 87 13.28 -16.87 -3.21
N GLY A 88 12.69 -17.75 -4.03
CA GLY A 88 12.17 -19.04 -3.59
C GLY A 88 11.05 -18.93 -2.54
N ARG A 89 10.23 -17.86 -2.60
CA ARG A 89 9.08 -17.65 -1.73
C ARG A 89 7.77 -17.91 -2.48
N ASN A 90 6.72 -18.23 -1.72
CA ASN A 90 5.38 -18.49 -2.24
C ASN A 90 4.38 -17.36 -1.94
N ARG A 91 4.86 -16.20 -1.47
CA ARG A 91 4.04 -15.03 -1.17
C ARG A 91 4.70 -13.79 -1.74
N ILE A 92 3.90 -12.99 -2.43
CA ILE A 92 4.30 -11.70 -2.99
C ILE A 92 3.37 -10.60 -2.46
N VAL A 93 3.95 -9.46 -2.10
CA VAL A 93 3.22 -8.22 -1.82
C VAL A 93 3.60 -7.21 -2.90
N VAL A 94 2.64 -6.87 -3.75
CA VAL A 94 2.80 -5.82 -4.77
C VAL A 94 2.30 -4.50 -4.19
N THR A 95 3.13 -3.47 -4.26
CA THR A 95 2.88 -2.15 -3.65
C THR A 95 3.49 -1.03 -4.51
N GLY A 96 3.46 0.22 -4.02
CA GLY A 96 4.19 1.39 -4.54
C GLY A 96 3.66 2.01 -5.83
N GLY A 97 3.85 3.31 -6.07
CA GLY A 97 2.91 4.20 -5.42
C GLY A 97 1.51 3.57 -5.47
N GLU A 98 0.73 3.78 -6.51
CA GLU A 98 -0.52 3.01 -6.72
C GLU A 98 -0.29 1.87 -7.73
N PRO A 99 -0.20 0.60 -7.30
CA PRO A 99 0.19 -0.50 -8.17
C PRO A 99 -0.87 -0.82 -9.25
N LEU A 100 -2.15 -0.60 -8.96
CA LEU A 100 -3.22 -0.93 -9.92
C LEU A 100 -3.19 -0.05 -11.18
N LEU A 101 -2.46 1.08 -11.16
CA LEU A 101 -2.16 1.87 -12.38
C LEU A 101 -1.41 1.05 -13.45
N GLN A 102 -0.74 -0.03 -13.07
CA GLN A 102 0.04 -0.89 -13.97
C GLN A 102 -0.58 -2.28 -14.13
N GLY A 103 -1.89 -2.42 -13.89
CA GLY A 103 -2.57 -3.71 -13.77
C GLY A 103 -2.39 -4.69 -14.93
N ALA A 104 -2.32 -4.22 -16.18
CA ALA A 104 -2.09 -5.09 -17.33
C ALA A 104 -0.68 -5.73 -17.31
N ALA A 105 0.35 -4.96 -16.97
CA ALA A 105 1.73 -5.44 -16.86
C ALA A 105 1.90 -6.37 -15.64
N LEU A 106 1.23 -6.03 -14.53
CA LEU A 106 1.19 -6.89 -13.34
C LEU A 106 0.57 -8.26 -13.66
N ALA A 107 -0.51 -8.31 -14.43
CA ALA A 107 -1.12 -9.57 -14.84
C ALA A 107 -0.15 -10.45 -15.65
N THR A 108 0.61 -9.86 -16.59
CA THR A 108 1.64 -10.58 -17.34
C THR A 108 2.71 -11.14 -16.40
N MET A 109 3.28 -10.29 -15.55
CA MET A 109 4.37 -10.67 -14.63
C MET A 109 3.94 -11.77 -13.65
N LEU A 110 2.77 -11.63 -13.02
CA LEU A 110 2.26 -12.62 -12.07
C LEU A 110 1.92 -13.95 -12.76
N GLY A 111 1.47 -13.93 -14.01
CA GLY A 111 1.20 -15.13 -14.80
C GLY A 111 2.43 -16.01 -15.02
N GLU A 112 3.64 -15.48 -14.84
CA GLU A 112 4.89 -16.24 -14.96
C GLU A 112 5.38 -16.85 -13.63
N LEU A 113 4.83 -16.43 -12.49
CA LEU A 113 5.33 -16.83 -11.16
C LEU A 113 4.77 -18.15 -10.64
N GLY A 114 3.83 -18.78 -11.35
CA GLY A 114 3.20 -20.03 -10.94
C GLY A 114 2.31 -19.87 -9.71
N ASP A 115 2.32 -20.85 -8.80
CA ASP A 115 1.50 -20.84 -7.58
C ASP A 115 2.13 -19.91 -6.52
N MET A 116 1.63 -18.68 -6.46
CA MET A 116 1.97 -17.68 -5.47
C MET A 116 0.73 -17.12 -4.79
N HIS A 117 0.82 -16.89 -3.49
CA HIS A 117 -0.15 -16.07 -2.79
C HIS A 117 0.13 -14.59 -3.05
N VAL A 118 -0.78 -13.91 -3.74
CA VAL A 118 -0.61 -12.53 -4.19
C VAL A 118 -1.42 -11.56 -3.32
N GLU A 119 -0.71 -10.62 -2.70
CA GLU A 119 -1.30 -9.48 -2.00
C GLU A 119 -1.06 -8.18 -2.79
N ILE A 120 -2.08 -7.33 -2.89
CA ILE A 120 -1.97 -5.98 -3.46
C ILE A 120 -2.24 -4.92 -2.38
N GLU A 121 -1.29 -4.03 -2.15
CA GLU A 121 -1.48 -2.81 -1.35
C GLU A 121 -1.96 -1.66 -2.25
N THR A 122 -3.20 -1.21 -2.11
CA THR A 122 -3.79 -0.18 -2.98
C THR A 122 -4.44 0.94 -2.18
N ASN A 123 -4.47 2.16 -2.73
CA ASN A 123 -5.23 3.27 -2.20
C ASN A 123 -6.75 3.17 -2.47
N GLY A 124 -7.19 2.19 -3.27
CA GLY A 124 -8.60 1.89 -3.53
C GLY A 124 -9.27 2.74 -4.61
N THR A 125 -8.52 3.59 -5.34
CA THR A 125 -9.07 4.50 -6.35
C THR A 125 -9.15 3.90 -7.76
N VAL A 126 -8.43 2.81 -8.01
CA VAL A 126 -8.32 2.18 -9.33
C VAL A 126 -8.99 0.81 -9.30
N GLU A 127 -9.78 0.52 -10.34
CA GLU A 127 -10.36 -0.81 -10.53
C GLU A 127 -9.28 -1.83 -10.90
N PRO A 128 -9.23 -3.02 -10.25
CA PRO A 128 -8.33 -4.08 -10.65
C PRO A 128 -8.51 -4.45 -12.14
N HIS A 129 -7.41 -4.56 -12.87
CA HIS A 129 -7.46 -4.96 -14.27
C HIS A 129 -8.03 -6.39 -14.39
N ARG A 130 -8.91 -6.63 -15.37
CA ARG A 130 -9.63 -7.92 -15.54
C ARG A 130 -8.74 -9.18 -15.62
N LEU A 131 -7.49 -9.03 -16.07
CA LEU A 131 -6.52 -10.14 -16.14
C LEU A 131 -5.67 -10.27 -14.87
N LEU A 132 -5.60 -9.21 -14.07
CA LEU A 132 -4.90 -9.20 -12.79
C LEU A 132 -5.79 -9.76 -11.68
N ASP A 133 -7.04 -9.31 -11.64
CA ASP A 133 -7.98 -9.61 -10.55
C ASP A 133 -8.11 -11.11 -10.20
N PRO A 134 -8.19 -12.05 -11.17
CA PRO A 134 -8.26 -13.48 -10.86
C PRO A 134 -6.97 -14.06 -10.25
N LEU A 135 -5.85 -13.34 -10.34
CA LEU A 135 -4.55 -13.76 -9.80
C LEU A 135 -4.32 -13.25 -8.37
N VAL A 136 -5.21 -12.41 -7.83
CA VAL A 136 -5.04 -11.79 -6.51
C VAL A 136 -5.80 -12.56 -5.45
N ASP A 137 -5.09 -12.95 -4.38
CA ASP A 137 -5.69 -13.62 -3.22
C ASP A 137 -6.16 -12.64 -2.16
N GLN A 138 -5.51 -11.48 -2.04
CA GLN A 138 -5.80 -10.50 -1.01
C GLN A 138 -5.59 -9.06 -1.50
N TYR A 139 -6.56 -8.20 -1.22
CA TYR A 139 -6.43 -6.75 -1.36
C TYR A 139 -6.30 -6.10 0.02
N ASN A 140 -5.23 -5.32 0.21
CA ASN A 140 -5.08 -4.41 1.35
C ASN A 140 -5.44 -3.01 0.85
N VAL A 141 -6.71 -2.64 1.01
CA VAL A 141 -7.27 -1.37 0.53
C VAL A 141 -7.10 -0.34 1.62
N SER A 142 -6.39 0.75 1.33
CA SER A 142 -6.16 1.84 2.27
C SER A 142 -6.74 3.15 1.73
N PRO A 143 -8.05 3.40 1.92
CA PRO A 143 -8.67 4.66 1.55
C PRO A 143 -7.97 5.82 2.27
N LYS A 144 -7.72 6.91 1.54
CA LYS A 144 -6.99 8.07 2.08
C LYS A 144 -7.99 9.09 2.60
N LEU A 145 -8.02 9.24 3.93
CA LEU A 145 -8.90 10.18 4.64
C LEU A 145 -8.49 11.64 4.39
N SER A 146 -9.29 12.59 4.87
CA SER A 146 -9.08 14.02 4.64
C SER A 146 -7.69 14.52 5.08
N HIS A 147 -7.16 14.00 6.19
CA HIS A 147 -5.81 14.33 6.71
C HIS A 147 -4.67 13.97 5.75
N SER A 148 -4.93 13.15 4.72
CA SER A 148 -3.97 12.92 3.63
C SER A 148 -3.75 14.14 2.75
N GLY A 149 -4.63 15.15 2.79
CA GLY A 149 -4.57 16.35 1.97
C GLY A 149 -5.05 16.17 0.54
N ASN A 150 -5.58 14.99 0.17
CA ASN A 150 -6.24 14.78 -1.13
C ASN A 150 -7.71 15.20 -1.05
N ALA A 151 -8.25 15.71 -2.16
CA ALA A 151 -9.68 15.93 -2.29
C ALA A 151 -10.44 14.58 -2.24
N ALA A 152 -11.56 14.54 -1.54
CA ALA A 152 -12.31 13.30 -1.29
C ALA A 152 -12.77 12.63 -2.60
N GLU A 153 -13.18 13.43 -3.59
CA GLU A 153 -13.59 12.97 -4.91
C GLU A 153 -12.47 12.28 -5.71
N LEU A 154 -11.20 12.49 -5.34
CA LEU A 154 -10.06 11.80 -5.92
C LEU A 154 -9.67 10.55 -5.12
N ALA A 155 -9.78 10.63 -3.79
CA ALA A 155 -9.26 9.61 -2.87
C ALA A 155 -10.29 8.55 -2.47
N LEU A 156 -11.59 8.86 -2.53
CA LEU A 156 -12.68 8.06 -1.99
C LEU A 156 -13.74 7.81 -3.08
N ILE A 157 -13.37 7.01 -4.09
CA ILE A 157 -14.23 6.71 -5.25
C ILE A 157 -15.35 5.75 -4.82
N PRO A 158 -16.63 6.18 -4.73
CA PRO A 158 -17.68 5.40 -4.07
C PRO A 158 -17.91 4.02 -4.69
N GLU A 159 -17.94 3.93 -6.03
CA GLU A 159 -18.12 2.68 -6.75
C GLU A 159 -16.97 1.69 -6.56
N ARG A 160 -15.74 2.18 -6.35
CA ARG A 160 -14.56 1.34 -6.09
C ARG A 160 -14.55 0.83 -4.67
N LEU A 161 -14.82 1.70 -3.70
CA LEU A 161 -14.94 1.31 -2.30
C LEU A 161 -16.09 0.33 -2.08
N ALA A 162 -17.23 0.51 -2.75
CA ALA A 162 -18.33 -0.45 -2.71
C ALA A 162 -17.95 -1.82 -3.31
N ALA A 163 -17.23 -1.83 -4.45
CA ALA A 163 -16.75 -3.07 -5.05
C ALA A 163 -15.78 -3.82 -4.13
N PHE A 164 -14.79 -3.14 -3.56
CA PHE A 164 -13.87 -3.75 -2.58
C PHE A 164 -14.59 -4.18 -1.30
N ALA A 165 -15.59 -3.42 -0.83
CA ALA A 165 -16.38 -3.81 0.33
C ALA A 165 -17.19 -5.09 0.08
N ALA A 166 -17.60 -5.36 -1.16
CA ALA A 166 -18.28 -6.61 -1.53
C ALA A 166 -17.32 -7.79 -1.74
N ASP A 167 -16.04 -7.54 -2.05
CA ASP A 167 -15.04 -8.59 -2.29
C ASP A 167 -14.54 -9.20 -0.98
N PRO A 168 -14.71 -10.52 -0.73
CA PRO A 168 -14.24 -11.17 0.49
C PRO A 168 -12.71 -11.19 0.64
N ARG A 169 -11.95 -10.94 -0.43
CA ARG A 169 -10.48 -10.87 -0.43
C ARG A 169 -9.95 -9.53 0.08
N ALA A 170 -10.83 -8.52 0.20
CA ALA A 170 -10.42 -7.16 0.55
C ALA A 170 -10.50 -6.88 2.05
N TRP A 171 -9.41 -6.33 2.58
CA TRP A 171 -9.26 -5.79 3.92
C TRP A 171 -9.05 -4.29 3.84
N PHE A 172 -9.68 -3.54 4.74
CA PHE A 172 -9.60 -2.08 4.76
C PHE A 172 -8.65 -1.63 5.86
N LYS A 173 -7.55 -0.97 5.50
CA LYS A 173 -6.52 -0.48 6.43
C LYS A 173 -6.48 1.05 6.40
N PHE A 174 -7.03 1.68 7.43
CA PHE A 174 -7.05 3.13 7.57
C PHE A 174 -5.84 3.63 8.34
N VAL A 175 -5.15 4.62 7.78
CA VAL A 175 -4.08 5.35 8.49
C VAL A 175 -4.72 6.42 9.37
N ILE A 176 -4.42 6.40 10.66
CA ILE A 176 -5.00 7.26 11.68
C ILE A 176 -3.89 8.13 12.27
N ALA A 177 -3.97 9.45 12.05
CA ALA A 177 -3.07 10.45 12.58
C ALA A 177 -3.53 10.97 13.95
N GLY A 178 -4.85 11.02 14.17
CA GLY A 178 -5.48 11.42 15.42
C GLY A 178 -6.86 10.80 15.64
N PRO A 179 -7.42 10.82 16.87
CA PRO A 179 -8.74 10.25 17.17
C PRO A 179 -9.89 10.81 16.31
N GLU A 180 -9.77 12.05 15.83
CA GLU A 180 -10.75 12.73 14.98
C GLU A 180 -10.98 12.03 13.64
N ASP A 181 -9.98 11.31 13.12
CA ASP A 181 -10.05 10.60 11.84
C ASP A 181 -11.09 9.46 11.87
N LEU A 182 -11.40 8.95 13.05
CA LEU A 182 -12.34 7.85 13.24
C LEU A 182 -13.75 8.20 12.73
N GLY A 183 -14.13 9.47 12.78
CA GLY A 183 -15.41 9.93 12.23
C GLY A 183 -15.57 9.60 10.75
N GLU A 184 -14.51 9.79 9.96
CA GLU A 184 -14.49 9.45 8.53
C GLU A 184 -14.49 7.94 8.31
N VAL A 185 -13.71 7.18 9.10
CA VAL A 185 -13.70 5.70 9.02
C VAL A 185 -15.10 5.14 9.25
N LEU A 186 -15.79 5.58 10.30
CA LEU A 186 -17.14 5.15 10.62
C LEU A 186 -18.16 5.58 9.54
N ALA A 187 -17.96 6.74 8.91
CA ALA A 187 -18.81 7.18 7.80
C ALA A 187 -18.63 6.27 6.57
N LEU A 188 -17.39 5.95 6.19
CA LEU A 188 -17.09 5.05 5.08
C LEU A 188 -17.58 3.62 5.36
N GLN A 189 -17.38 3.13 6.58
CA GLN A 189 -17.89 1.83 7.03
C GLN A 189 -19.40 1.73 6.80
N ARG A 190 -20.17 2.72 7.29
CA ARG A 190 -21.64 2.73 7.14
C ARG A 190 -22.05 2.87 5.67
N MET A 191 -21.40 3.77 4.93
CA MET A 191 -21.75 4.06 3.53
C MET A 191 -21.57 2.83 2.63
N HIS A 192 -20.51 2.06 2.84
CA HIS A 192 -20.17 0.92 1.99
C HIS A 192 -20.43 -0.44 2.64
N ALA A 193 -21.06 -0.46 3.82
CA ALA A 193 -21.32 -1.67 4.61
C ALA A 193 -20.05 -2.53 4.84
N ILE A 194 -18.91 -1.89 5.11
CA ILE A 194 -17.65 -2.59 5.36
C ILE A 194 -17.76 -3.33 6.71
N PRO A 195 -17.57 -4.66 6.77
CA PRO A 195 -17.60 -5.40 8.03
C PRO A 195 -16.50 -4.91 8.97
N ALA A 196 -16.85 -4.66 10.25
CA ALA A 196 -15.88 -4.23 11.27
C ALA A 196 -14.67 -5.18 11.38
N SER A 197 -14.92 -6.49 11.25
CA SER A 197 -13.89 -7.53 11.25
C SER A 197 -12.89 -7.45 10.08
N ARG A 198 -13.19 -6.66 9.03
CA ARG A 198 -12.28 -6.41 7.90
C ARG A 198 -11.63 -5.02 7.94
N ILE A 199 -11.89 -4.24 8.99
CA ILE A 199 -11.29 -2.93 9.20
C ILE A 199 -10.08 -3.09 10.11
N TYR A 200 -8.95 -2.54 9.68
CA TYR A 200 -7.72 -2.35 10.43
C TYR A 200 -7.48 -0.86 10.62
N LEU A 201 -7.23 -0.45 11.86
CA LEU A 201 -6.69 0.88 12.14
C LEU A 201 -5.17 0.78 12.31
N MET A 202 -4.46 1.65 11.60
CA MET A 202 -3.00 1.73 11.61
C MET A 202 -2.56 3.13 12.05
N PRO A 203 -1.64 3.27 13.00
CA PRO A 203 -1.13 4.58 13.37
C PRO A 203 -0.31 5.19 12.21
N GLU A 204 -0.49 6.48 11.95
CA GLU A 204 0.46 7.24 11.12
C GLU A 204 1.79 7.35 11.86
N GLY A 205 2.90 7.39 11.13
CA GLY A 205 4.23 7.53 11.72
C GLY A 205 5.31 6.88 10.89
N ARG A 206 6.54 7.39 11.02
CA ARG A 206 7.75 6.90 10.34
C ARG A 206 8.84 6.43 11.31
N ASP A 207 8.57 6.50 12.60
CA ASP A 207 9.51 6.10 13.64
C ASP A 207 8.80 5.35 14.77
N SER A 208 9.58 4.53 15.48
CA SER A 208 9.05 3.67 16.53
C SER A 208 8.43 4.41 17.71
N ALA A 209 8.90 5.62 18.03
CA ALA A 209 8.40 6.36 19.18
C ALA A 209 7.01 6.90 18.89
N THR A 210 6.84 7.56 17.75
CA THR A 210 5.54 8.06 17.26
C THR A 210 4.51 6.95 17.15
N LEU A 211 4.89 5.79 16.57
CA LEU A 211 3.97 4.65 16.42
C LEU A 211 3.51 4.10 17.77
N ARG A 212 4.42 3.96 18.76
CA ARG A 212 4.07 3.48 20.11
C ARG A 212 3.18 4.45 20.86
N GLU A 213 3.45 5.75 20.75
CA GLU A 213 2.63 6.79 21.34
C GLU A 213 1.18 6.72 20.81
N ARG A 214 1.04 6.59 19.49
CA ARG A 214 -0.28 6.53 18.84
C ARG A 214 -0.99 5.20 19.06
N ALA A 215 -0.24 4.09 19.05
CA ALA A 215 -0.80 2.76 19.30
C ALA A 215 -1.52 2.67 20.65
N ALA A 216 -1.04 3.39 21.67
CA ALA A 216 -1.63 3.36 23.01
C ALA A 216 -3.12 3.77 23.01
N TRP A 217 -3.47 4.90 22.41
CA TRP A 217 -4.87 5.34 22.33
C TRP A 217 -5.62 4.70 21.16
N LEU A 218 -4.93 4.30 20.08
CA LEU A 218 -5.57 3.69 18.93
C LEU A 218 -6.09 2.27 19.24
N ALA A 219 -5.38 1.52 20.09
CA ALA A 219 -5.83 0.22 20.56
C ALA A 219 -7.16 0.29 21.32
N ASP A 220 -7.38 1.33 22.12
CA ASP A 220 -8.64 1.56 22.81
C ASP A 220 -9.79 1.83 21.83
N LEU A 221 -9.53 2.58 20.76
CA LEU A 221 -10.52 2.79 19.69
C LEU A 221 -10.85 1.50 18.94
N CYS A 222 -9.86 0.64 18.66
CA CYS A 222 -10.10 -0.66 18.06
C CYS A 222 -11.02 -1.52 18.94
N ASN A 223 -10.74 -1.59 20.24
CA ASN A 223 -11.57 -2.33 21.21
C ASN A 223 -12.99 -1.78 21.30
N LEU A 224 -13.16 -0.46 21.25
CA LEU A 224 -14.47 0.19 21.34
C LEU A 224 -15.37 -0.12 20.13
N HIS A 225 -14.78 -0.32 18.95
CA HIS A 225 -15.49 -0.44 17.68
C HIS A 225 -15.44 -1.84 17.04
N ASP A 226 -14.87 -2.82 17.75
CA ASP A 226 -14.61 -4.17 17.23
C ASP A 226 -13.82 -4.16 15.90
N PHE A 227 -12.88 -3.22 15.79
CA PHE A 227 -11.93 -3.15 14.67
C PHE A 227 -10.64 -3.88 15.01
N ASN A 228 -9.90 -4.29 13.97
CA ASN A 228 -8.57 -4.82 14.14
C ASN A 228 -7.55 -3.69 14.30
N PHE A 229 -6.51 -3.95 15.09
CA PHE A 229 -5.32 -3.10 15.12
C PHE A 229 -4.25 -3.68 14.20
N THR A 230 -3.54 -2.82 13.47
CA THR A 230 -2.26 -3.17 12.86
C THR A 230 -1.22 -2.10 13.17
N ASP A 231 -0.01 -2.54 13.42
CA ASP A 231 1.15 -1.66 13.49
C ASP A 231 1.91 -1.65 12.15
N ARG A 232 3.08 -1.02 12.15
CA ARG A 232 4.10 -1.07 11.09
C ARG A 232 5.33 -1.80 11.61
N LEU A 233 5.25 -3.14 11.70
CA LEU A 233 6.29 -3.97 12.31
C LEU A 233 7.69 -3.71 11.72
N HIS A 234 7.80 -3.48 10.42
CA HIS A 234 9.07 -3.22 9.74
C HIS A 234 9.77 -1.95 10.25
N ILE A 235 9.03 -0.90 10.65
CA ILE A 235 9.60 0.32 11.25
C ILE A 235 10.26 0.02 12.61
N HIS A 236 9.69 -0.90 13.38
CA HIS A 236 10.27 -1.31 14.66
C HIS A 236 11.53 -2.16 14.52
N VAL A 237 11.62 -2.97 13.46
CA VAL A 237 12.75 -3.87 13.24
C VAL A 237 13.89 -3.17 12.49
N HIS A 238 13.56 -2.34 11.50
CA HIS A 238 14.52 -1.81 10.52
C HIS A 238 14.55 -0.28 10.42
N GLY A 239 13.63 0.42 11.11
CA GLY A 239 13.42 1.85 10.91
C GLY A 239 12.80 2.16 9.55
N ASP A 240 12.82 3.43 9.16
CA ASP A 240 12.35 3.91 7.86
C ASP A 240 13.42 3.70 6.77
N THR A 241 13.70 2.43 6.49
CA THR A 241 14.76 2.00 5.57
C THR A 241 14.13 1.36 4.32
N ARG A 242 14.61 1.74 3.12
CA ARG A 242 14.14 1.12 1.87
C ARG A 242 14.62 -0.32 1.74
N GLY A 243 13.77 -1.19 1.20
CA GLY A 243 14.15 -2.57 0.88
C GLY A 243 14.31 -3.49 2.09
N THR A 244 13.64 -3.17 3.20
CA THR A 244 13.64 -3.95 4.45
C THR A 244 12.23 -4.16 4.99
#